data_AF-A0A954FC96-F1
#
_entry.id   AF-A0A954FC96-F1
#
_cell.length_a   1.000
_cell.length_b   1.000
_cell.length_c   1.000
_cell.angle_alpha   90.00
_cell.angle_beta   90.00
_cell.angle_gamma   90.00
#
_symmetry.space_group_name_H-M   'P 1'
#
loop_
_entity.id
_entity.type
_entity.pdbx_description
1 polymer ?
#
loop_
_entity_poly.entity_id
_entity_poly.type
_entity_poly.pdbx_seq_one_letter_code
_entity_poly.pdbx_strand_id
1 'polypeptide(L)'
;YSLPDPSGTPECSDWWGILTGSPNLHPALLQARTFRAMELYTAALRVLHPLLQHNPTPAVRREFHLCQEELAYQEKLEIGHLHSSLLRSNAAFDSRGASDVTLPPYAGPLMKELVEPRTVPDSLFRAIEHYTRGDWESALKELTADDSESLYAKAQIQLESGDPEGAKATFQKLIQLHPDDQLANPSKNMVETLQ
;
A
#
# COMPACT_ATOMS: atom_id res chain seq x y z
N TYR A 1 38.15 23.44 20.52
CA TYR A 1 37.07 22.45 20.63
C TYR A 1 36.83 21.90 19.24
N SER A 2 37.32 20.69 18.97
CA SER A 2 37.10 20.00 17.70
C SER A 2 35.96 19.01 17.92
N LEU A 3 35.00 18.98 17.00
CA LEU A 3 33.88 18.04 17.04
C LEU A 3 34.40 16.61 16.87
N PRO A 4 33.84 15.62 17.58
CA PRO A 4 34.23 14.23 17.43
C PRO A 4 33.80 13.69 16.06
N ASP A 5 34.63 12.81 15.49
CA ASP A 5 34.36 12.11 14.24
C ASP A 5 33.06 11.28 14.36
N PRO A 6 32.15 11.35 13.38
CA PRO A 6 30.97 10.51 13.38
C PRO A 6 31.39 9.04 13.20
N SER A 7 31.15 8.22 14.23
CA SER A 7 31.37 6.77 14.20
C SER A 7 30.27 6.05 13.40
N GLY A 8 30.06 6.48 12.16
CA GLY A 8 29.26 5.76 11.18
C GLY A 8 30.13 4.71 10.49
N THR A 9 29.64 3.47 10.42
CA THR A 9 30.26 2.41 9.62
C THR A 9 30.49 2.89 8.16
N PRO A 10 31.68 2.71 7.56
CA PRO A 10 32.02 3.29 6.26
C PRO A 10 31.22 2.79 5.04
N GLU A 11 30.43 1.74 5.19
CA GLU A 11 29.82 1.00 4.06
C GLU A 11 28.43 1.47 3.62
N CYS A 12 27.84 2.47 4.28
CA CYS A 12 26.56 3.08 3.85
C CYS A 12 26.75 4.44 3.16
N SER A 13 27.88 4.65 2.50
CA SER A 13 27.99 5.76 1.56
C SER A 13 27.19 5.40 0.31
N ASP A 14 26.27 6.26 -0.15
CA ASP A 14 25.57 6.06 -1.42
C ASP A 14 26.54 6.38 -2.58
N TRP A 15 27.47 5.47 -2.85
CA TRP A 15 28.45 5.60 -3.96
C TRP A 15 27.74 5.82 -5.30
N TRP A 16 26.53 5.28 -5.43
CA TRP A 16 25.70 5.47 -6.62
C TRP A 16 25.17 6.89 -6.72
N GLY A 17 24.64 7.44 -5.62
CA GLY A 17 24.24 8.84 -5.51
C GLY A 17 25.39 9.80 -5.79
N ILE A 18 26.60 9.46 -5.32
CA ILE A 18 27.82 10.24 -5.56
C ILE A 18 28.26 10.17 -7.05
N LEU A 19 28.13 9.02 -7.71
CA LEU A 19 28.58 8.82 -9.09
C LEU A 19 27.56 9.23 -10.16
N THR A 20 26.26 9.12 -9.86
CA THR A 20 25.18 9.28 -10.85
C THR A 20 24.25 10.46 -10.57
N GLY A 21 24.43 11.13 -9.41
CA GLY A 21 23.54 12.20 -8.95
C GLY A 21 22.12 11.73 -8.61
N SER A 22 21.89 10.42 -8.56
CA SER A 22 20.57 9.80 -8.34
C SER A 22 20.68 8.78 -7.20
N PRO A 23 19.74 8.75 -6.23
CA PRO A 23 19.81 7.83 -5.09
C PRO A 23 19.74 6.36 -5.56
N ASN A 24 20.52 5.46 -4.95
CA ASN A 24 20.43 4.04 -5.25
C ASN A 24 19.08 3.46 -4.76
N LEU A 25 18.17 3.16 -5.68
CA LEU A 25 16.86 2.58 -5.35
C LEU A 25 16.93 1.07 -5.06
N HIS A 26 18.06 0.41 -5.38
CA HIS A 26 18.19 -1.04 -5.30
C HIS A 26 18.04 -1.60 -3.86
N PRO A 27 18.66 -1.01 -2.81
CA PRO A 27 18.52 -1.51 -1.45
C PRO A 27 17.08 -1.39 -0.93
N ALA A 28 16.41 -0.26 -1.20
CA ALA A 28 15.03 -0.04 -0.77
C ALA A 28 14.04 -0.97 -1.48
N LEU A 29 14.24 -1.20 -2.79
CA LEU A 29 13.42 -2.16 -3.53
C LEU A 29 13.65 -3.60 -3.06
N LEU A 30 14.89 -3.97 -2.74
CA LEU A 30 15.20 -5.28 -2.16
C LEU A 30 14.53 -5.44 -0.79
N GLN A 31 14.55 -4.40 0.03
CA GLN A 31 13.87 -4.39 1.33
C GLN A 31 12.34 -4.55 1.19
N ALA A 32 11.72 -3.87 0.22
CA ALA A 32 10.30 -4.05 -0.04
C ALA A 32 9.98 -5.51 -0.44
N ARG A 33 10.83 -6.12 -1.27
CA ARG A 33 10.71 -7.53 -1.67
C ARG A 33 10.86 -8.49 -0.51
N THR A 34 11.82 -8.26 0.39
CA THR A 34 11.98 -9.11 1.57
C THR A 34 10.79 -9.00 2.50
N PHE A 35 10.23 -7.80 2.70
CA PHE A 35 8.98 -7.65 3.43
C PHE A 35 7.81 -8.38 2.79
N ARG A 36 7.63 -8.28 1.47
CA ARG A 36 6.61 -9.03 0.74
C ARG A 36 6.79 -10.54 0.89
N ALA A 37 8.02 -11.04 0.78
CA ALA A 37 8.33 -12.47 0.96
C ALA A 37 8.08 -12.98 2.38
N MET A 38 8.02 -12.09 3.38
CA MET A 38 7.63 -12.38 4.75
C MET A 38 6.15 -12.10 5.03
N GLU A 39 5.35 -11.82 3.99
CA GLU A 39 3.92 -11.46 4.08
C GLU A 39 3.67 -10.18 4.90
N LEU A 40 4.68 -9.31 5.05
CA LEU A 40 4.61 -8.04 5.77
C LEU A 40 4.27 -6.89 4.80
N TYR A 41 3.11 -6.95 4.16
CA TYR A 41 2.76 -6.05 3.06
C TYR A 41 2.66 -4.58 3.46
N THR A 42 2.13 -4.25 4.63
CA THR A 42 2.10 -2.87 5.13
C THR A 42 3.52 -2.29 5.28
N ALA A 43 4.49 -3.12 5.71
CA ALA A 43 5.89 -2.71 5.80
C ALA A 43 6.52 -2.53 4.40
N ALA A 44 6.19 -3.42 3.45
CA ALA A 44 6.62 -3.28 2.06
C ALA A 44 6.08 -1.99 1.43
N LEU A 45 4.78 -1.69 1.60
CA LEU A 45 4.14 -0.48 1.06
C LEU A 45 4.72 0.80 1.65
N ARG A 46 5.01 0.82 2.96
CA ARG A 46 5.73 1.94 3.61
C ARG A 46 7.06 2.28 2.94
N VAL A 47 7.81 1.27 2.52
CA VAL A 47 9.07 1.46 1.79
C VAL A 47 8.81 1.95 0.36
N LEU A 48 7.74 1.45 -0.28
CA LEU A 48 7.42 1.75 -1.69
C LEU A 48 6.78 3.13 -1.89
N HIS A 49 6.02 3.68 -0.94
CA HIS A 49 5.30 4.95 -1.13
C HIS A 49 6.22 6.13 -1.46
N PRO A 50 7.32 6.39 -0.72
CA PRO A 50 8.26 7.46 -1.08
C PRO A 50 8.95 7.20 -2.44
N LEU A 51 9.19 5.93 -2.78
CA LEU A 51 9.77 5.56 -4.07
C LEU A 51 8.79 5.83 -5.22
N LEU A 52 7.50 5.56 -5.03
CA LEU A 52 6.45 5.90 -6.02
C LEU A 52 6.33 7.41 -6.21
N GLN A 53 6.40 8.18 -5.13
CA GLN A 53 6.23 9.63 -5.18
C GLN A 53 7.41 10.35 -5.85
N HIS A 54 8.64 9.94 -5.54
CA HIS A 54 9.83 10.67 -5.99
C HIS A 54 10.58 9.99 -7.13
N ASN A 55 10.52 8.65 -7.24
CA ASN A 55 11.30 7.88 -8.21
C ASN A 55 10.50 6.70 -8.80
N PRO A 56 9.37 6.95 -9.50
CA PRO A 56 8.46 5.90 -9.97
C PRO A 56 9.02 5.10 -11.15
N THR A 57 10.00 4.24 -10.88
CA THR A 57 10.54 3.31 -11.89
C THR A 57 9.55 2.17 -12.16
N PRO A 58 9.60 1.53 -13.34
CA PRO A 58 8.79 0.35 -13.63
C PRO A 58 8.98 -0.77 -12.60
N ALA A 59 10.18 -0.89 -12.02
CA ALA A 59 10.45 -1.91 -11.00
C ALA A 59 9.72 -1.62 -9.67
N VAL A 60 9.67 -0.36 -9.24
CA VAL A 60 8.92 0.07 -8.05
C VAL A 60 7.41 -0.11 -8.27
N ARG A 61 6.89 0.30 -9.44
CA ARG A 61 5.47 0.12 -9.79
C ARG A 61 5.05 -1.35 -9.83
N ARG A 62 5.92 -2.23 -10.36
CA ARG A 62 5.69 -3.67 -10.35
C ARG A 62 5.65 -4.25 -8.93
N GLU A 63 6.59 -3.86 -8.07
CA GLU A 63 6.59 -4.36 -6.70
C GLU A 63 5.35 -3.89 -5.92
N PHE A 64 4.96 -2.63 -6.12
CA PHE A 64 3.71 -2.11 -5.55
C PHE A 64 2.48 -2.86 -6.05
N HIS A 65 2.40 -3.12 -7.36
CA HIS A 65 1.32 -3.92 -7.95
C HIS A 65 1.19 -5.29 -7.28
N LEU A 66 2.30 -6.02 -7.13
CA LEU A 66 2.32 -7.34 -6.48
C LEU A 66 1.85 -7.26 -5.02
N CYS A 67 2.27 -6.24 -4.27
CA CYS A 67 1.78 -6.02 -2.91
C CYS A 67 0.25 -5.78 -2.88
N GLN A 68 -0.29 -4.99 -3.81
CA GLN A 68 -1.73 -4.73 -3.88
C GLN A 68 -2.52 -5.99 -4.26
N GLU A 69 -2.01 -6.82 -5.18
CA GLU A 69 -2.65 -8.09 -5.54
C GLU A 69 -2.69 -9.06 -4.35
N GLU A 70 -1.58 -9.21 -3.63
CA GLU A 70 -1.50 -10.10 -2.46
C GLU A 70 -2.38 -9.61 -1.30
N LEU A 71 -2.43 -8.29 -1.04
CA LEU A 71 -3.36 -7.70 -0.07
C LEU A 71 -4.82 -7.87 -0.47
N ALA A 72 -5.16 -7.65 -1.74
CA ALA A 72 -6.52 -7.89 -2.25
C ALA A 72 -6.95 -9.35 -2.02
N TYR A 73 -6.01 -10.28 -2.17
CA TYR A 73 -6.25 -11.70 -1.91
C TYR A 73 -6.45 -12.00 -0.42
N GLN A 74 -5.61 -11.46 0.46
CA GLN A 74 -5.79 -11.60 1.91
C GLN A 74 -7.14 -11.03 2.37
N GLU A 75 -7.52 -9.85 1.89
CA GLU A 75 -8.84 -9.26 2.19
C GLU A 75 -9.98 -10.20 1.76
N LYS A 76 -9.91 -10.81 0.57
CA LYS A 76 -10.92 -11.79 0.12
C LYS A 76 -11.01 -13.01 1.04
N LEU A 77 -9.87 -13.52 1.50
CA LEU A 77 -9.82 -14.66 2.42
C LEU A 77 -10.43 -14.32 3.78
N GLU A 78 -10.12 -13.15 4.33
CA GLU A 78 -10.64 -12.69 5.63
C GLU A 78 -12.13 -12.37 5.59
N ILE A 79 -12.57 -11.72 4.50
CA ILE A 79 -13.95 -11.29 4.31
C ILE A 79 -14.85 -12.50 3.92
N GLY A 80 -14.27 -13.56 3.35
CA GLY A 80 -15.00 -14.74 2.89
C GLY A 80 -15.94 -14.48 1.70
N HIS A 81 -15.86 -13.29 1.10
CA HIS A 81 -16.67 -12.88 -0.04
C HIS A 81 -15.85 -12.93 -1.34
N LEU A 82 -16.57 -12.89 -2.47
CA LEU A 82 -16.00 -12.94 -3.82
C LEU A 82 -15.07 -11.75 -4.13
N HIS A 83 -15.05 -10.72 -3.28
CA HIS A 83 -14.66 -9.36 -3.61
C HIS A 83 -13.79 -8.71 -2.52
N SER A 84 -12.67 -8.08 -2.91
CA SER A 84 -11.82 -7.24 -2.04
C SER A 84 -12.36 -5.81 -1.96
N SER A 85 -11.77 -4.98 -1.10
CA SER A 85 -12.09 -3.53 -1.05
C SER A 85 -11.86 -2.84 -2.40
N LEU A 86 -12.57 -1.73 -2.61
CA LEU A 86 -12.43 -0.91 -3.81
C LEU A 86 -11.04 -0.29 -3.93
N LEU A 87 -10.40 0.03 -2.81
CA LEU A 87 -9.02 0.51 -2.77
C LEU A 87 -8.06 -0.49 -3.43
N ARG A 88 -8.04 -1.75 -2.94
CA ARG A 88 -7.08 -2.75 -3.44
C ARG A 88 -7.35 -3.16 -4.88
N SER A 89 -8.62 -3.39 -5.22
CA SER A 89 -8.99 -3.83 -6.56
C SER A 89 -8.61 -2.81 -7.64
N ASN A 90 -8.87 -1.53 -7.41
CA ASN A 90 -8.50 -0.47 -8.34
C ASN A 90 -7.01 -0.13 -8.30
N ALA A 91 -6.37 -0.12 -7.13
CA ALA A 91 -4.92 0.10 -7.06
C ALA A 91 -4.11 -0.99 -7.78
N ALA A 92 -4.56 -2.25 -7.70
CA ALA A 92 -4.00 -3.36 -8.48
C ALA A 92 -4.24 -3.18 -9.98
N PHE A 93 -5.45 -2.75 -10.38
CA PHE A 93 -5.78 -2.52 -11.78
C PHE A 93 -4.96 -1.38 -12.40
N ASP A 94 -4.88 -0.22 -11.73
CA ASP A 94 -4.17 0.96 -12.24
C ASP A 94 -2.66 0.73 -12.37
N SER A 95 -2.10 -0.07 -11.48
CA SER A 95 -0.68 -0.44 -11.51
C SER A 95 -0.36 -1.49 -12.59
N ARG A 96 -1.36 -2.18 -13.14
CA ARG A 96 -1.21 -3.19 -14.21
C ARG A 96 -0.82 -2.59 -15.55
N GLY A 97 -1.25 -1.37 -15.87
CA GLY A 97 -0.90 -0.70 -17.13
C GLY A 97 0.59 -0.30 -17.23
N ALA A 98 1.29 -0.25 -16.09
CA ALA A 98 2.71 0.11 -16.02
C ALA A 98 3.66 -1.11 -16.00
N SER A 99 3.13 -2.33 -15.98
CA SER A 99 3.90 -3.58 -16.01
C SER A 99 3.92 -4.16 -17.44
N ASP A 100 4.99 -3.90 -18.17
CA ASP A 100 5.27 -4.53 -19.46
C ASP A 100 5.51 -6.04 -19.25
N VAL A 101 4.45 -6.85 -19.43
CA VAL A 101 4.42 -8.28 -19.79
C VAL A 101 4.88 -9.33 -18.74
N THR A 102 4.05 -10.39 -18.63
CA THR A 102 4.19 -11.72 -17.98
C THR A 102 4.88 -11.82 -16.62
N LEU A 103 4.06 -12.04 -15.59
CA LEU A 103 4.46 -12.57 -14.28
C LEU A 103 5.35 -13.82 -14.45
N PRO A 104 6.56 -13.86 -13.86
CA PRO A 104 7.29 -15.11 -13.65
C PRO A 104 6.49 -16.04 -12.73
N PRO A 105 6.60 -17.38 -12.88
CA PRO A 105 5.75 -18.38 -12.22
C PRO A 105 5.99 -18.56 -10.71
N TYR A 106 6.60 -17.58 -10.04
CA TYR A 106 6.81 -17.59 -8.58
C TYR A 106 5.76 -16.78 -7.80
N ALA A 107 4.78 -16.17 -8.48
CA ALA A 107 3.52 -15.82 -7.83
C ALA A 107 2.80 -17.14 -7.51
N GLY A 108 2.30 -17.28 -6.28
CA GLY A 108 1.64 -18.49 -5.80
C GLY A 108 0.50 -19.01 -6.70
N PRO A 109 -0.01 -20.22 -6.43
CA PRO A 109 -1.07 -20.79 -7.25
C PRO A 109 -2.33 -19.93 -7.15
N LEU A 110 -2.91 -19.61 -8.32
CA LEU A 110 -4.06 -18.72 -8.57
C LEU A 110 -3.75 -17.23 -8.33
N MET A 111 -3.89 -16.33 -9.30
CA MET A 111 -5.18 -16.01 -9.89
C MET A 111 -5.04 -15.57 -11.35
N LYS A 112 -5.86 -16.19 -12.20
CA LYS A 112 -6.15 -15.75 -13.58
C LYS A 112 -7.50 -15.04 -13.66
N GLU A 113 -8.02 -14.59 -12.52
CA GLU A 113 -9.27 -13.85 -12.46
C GLU A 113 -8.95 -12.37 -12.63
N LEU A 114 -9.28 -11.86 -13.82
CA LEU A 114 -9.19 -10.45 -14.16
C LEU A 114 -9.98 -9.66 -13.12
N VAL A 115 -9.27 -8.92 -12.26
CA VAL A 115 -9.90 -7.92 -11.38
C VAL A 115 -10.51 -6.88 -12.29
N GLU A 116 -11.82 -6.94 -12.52
CA GLU A 116 -12.53 -5.90 -13.25
C GLU A 116 -12.63 -4.65 -12.37
N PRO A 117 -12.27 -3.46 -12.91
CA PRO A 117 -12.38 -2.21 -12.17
C PRO A 117 -13.85 -1.98 -11.84
N ARG A 118 -14.12 -1.73 -10.57
CA ARG A 118 -15.49 -1.44 -10.13
C ARG A 118 -15.72 0.06 -10.14
N THR A 119 -16.95 0.43 -10.45
CA THR A 119 -17.38 1.82 -10.36
C THR A 119 -17.18 2.31 -8.94
N VAL A 120 -16.24 3.23 -8.79
CA VAL A 120 -15.91 3.91 -7.53
C VAL A 120 -16.56 5.29 -7.50
N PRO A 121 -16.99 5.79 -6.33
CA PRO A 121 -17.33 7.20 -6.17
C PRO A 121 -16.17 8.10 -6.59
N ASP A 122 -16.47 9.29 -7.14
CA ASP A 122 -15.45 10.22 -7.66
C ASP A 122 -14.36 10.58 -6.63
N SER A 123 -14.73 10.75 -5.36
CA SER A 123 -13.78 11.03 -4.27
C SER A 123 -12.82 9.86 -4.02
N LEU A 124 -13.36 8.63 -3.99
CA LEU A 124 -12.57 7.42 -3.80
C LEU A 124 -11.65 7.16 -5.01
N PHE A 125 -12.14 7.41 -6.23
CA PHE A 125 -11.33 7.34 -7.45
C PHE A 125 -10.10 8.26 -7.37
N ARG A 126 -10.30 9.54 -7.04
CA ARG A 126 -9.19 10.50 -6.89
C ARG A 126 -8.24 10.10 -5.77
N ALA A 127 -8.77 9.62 -4.66
CA ALA A 127 -7.95 9.11 -3.57
C ALA A 127 -7.05 7.96 -4.02
N ILE A 128 -7.57 7.00 -4.79
CA ILE A 128 -6.82 5.88 -5.35
C ILE A 128 -5.75 6.38 -6.34
N GLU A 129 -6.07 7.37 -7.16
CA GLU A 129 -5.12 7.98 -8.09
C GLU A 129 -3.92 8.62 -7.36
N HIS A 130 -4.18 9.38 -6.29
CA HIS A 130 -3.12 9.94 -5.44
C HIS A 130 -2.33 8.85 -4.71
N TYR A 131 -3.03 7.85 -4.18
CA TYR A 131 -2.44 6.72 -3.46
C TYR A 131 -1.49 5.89 -4.33
N THR A 132 -1.88 5.55 -5.56
CA THR A 132 -1.03 4.79 -6.51
C THR A 132 0.20 5.57 -6.98
N ARG A 133 0.19 6.91 -6.81
CA ARG A 133 1.35 7.79 -7.01
C ARG A 133 2.21 7.94 -5.75
N GLY A 134 1.86 7.29 -4.64
CA GLY A 134 2.55 7.41 -3.35
C GLY A 134 2.19 8.68 -2.57
N ASP A 135 1.25 9.50 -3.04
CA ASP A 135 0.80 10.73 -2.38
C ASP A 135 -0.40 10.43 -1.46
N TRP A 136 -0.10 9.78 -0.32
CA TRP A 136 -1.10 9.42 0.67
C TRP A 136 -1.73 10.65 1.36
N GLU A 137 -1.02 11.77 1.47
CA GLU A 137 -1.56 13.01 2.06
C GLU A 137 -2.73 13.56 1.24
N SER A 138 -2.55 13.68 -0.07
CA SER A 138 -3.64 14.09 -0.97
C SER A 138 -4.74 13.04 -1.03
N ALA A 139 -4.39 11.75 -1.01
CA ALA A 139 -5.39 10.68 -0.96
C ALA A 139 -6.32 10.79 0.26
N LEU A 140 -5.76 11.03 1.45
CA LEU A 140 -6.54 11.22 2.68
C LEU A 140 -7.43 12.47 2.64
N LYS A 141 -7.03 13.53 1.92
CA LYS A 141 -7.84 14.74 1.74
C LYS A 141 -9.06 14.51 0.85
N GLU A 142 -8.97 13.63 -0.14
CA GLU A 142 -10.10 13.28 -1.01
C GLU A 142 -11.11 12.36 -0.28
N LEU A 143 -10.67 11.55 0.68
CA LEU A 143 -11.50 10.64 1.48
C LEU A 143 -12.29 11.37 2.59
N THR A 144 -13.32 12.10 2.15
CA THR A 144 -14.22 12.89 3.00
C THR A 144 -15.56 12.20 3.27
N ALA A 145 -15.92 11.20 2.48
CA ALA A 145 -17.19 10.49 2.63
C ALA A 145 -17.12 9.50 3.80
N ASP A 146 -18.27 9.34 4.48
CA ASP A 146 -18.45 8.45 5.63
C ASP A 146 -19.12 7.12 5.22
N ASP A 147 -18.98 6.68 3.97
CA ASP A 147 -19.37 5.34 3.53
C ASP A 147 -18.32 4.29 3.93
N SER A 148 -18.72 3.01 3.94
CA SER A 148 -17.88 1.91 4.39
C SER A 148 -16.56 1.79 3.61
N GLU A 149 -16.60 1.91 2.28
CA GLU A 149 -15.42 1.81 1.42
C GLU A 149 -14.47 3.00 1.62
N SER A 150 -14.99 4.23 1.68
CA SER A 150 -14.16 5.42 1.94
C SER A 150 -13.51 5.38 3.31
N LEU A 151 -14.24 4.97 4.35
CA LEU A 151 -13.69 4.85 5.71
C LEU A 151 -12.66 3.72 5.80
N TYR A 152 -12.91 2.59 5.15
CA TYR A 152 -11.97 1.47 5.11
C TYR A 152 -10.69 1.85 4.38
N ALA A 153 -10.82 2.45 3.19
CA ALA A 153 -9.68 2.95 2.42
C ALA A 153 -8.85 3.97 3.22
N LYS A 154 -9.53 4.89 3.92
CA LYS A 154 -8.87 5.90 4.75
C LYS A 154 -8.07 5.25 5.88
N ALA A 155 -8.67 4.32 6.61
CA ALA A 155 -8.00 3.63 7.71
C ALA A 155 -6.79 2.80 7.23
N GLN A 156 -6.92 2.13 6.08
CA GLN A 156 -5.81 1.40 5.45
C GLN A 156 -4.65 2.33 5.06
N ILE A 157 -4.96 3.47 4.41
CA ILE A 157 -3.94 4.46 4.04
C ILE A 157 -3.27 5.05 5.29
N GLN A 158 -4.01 5.31 6.37
CA GLN A 158 -3.44 5.76 7.65
C GLN A 158 -2.49 4.72 8.25
N LEU A 159 -2.84 3.43 8.24
CA LEU A 159 -1.92 2.38 8.67
C LEU A 159 -0.65 2.40 7.84
N GLU A 160 -0.78 2.44 6.53
CA GLU A 160 0.36 2.43 5.62
C GLU A 160 1.20 3.70 5.72
N SER A 161 0.63 4.86 6.02
CA SER A 161 1.38 6.09 6.25
C SER A 161 2.01 6.16 7.65
N GLY A 162 1.73 5.20 8.53
CA GLY A 162 2.31 5.14 9.88
C GLY A 162 1.49 5.84 10.96
N ASP A 163 0.18 6.04 10.75
CA ASP A 163 -0.79 6.57 11.70
C ASP A 163 -1.74 5.47 12.21
N PRO A 164 -1.28 4.54 13.08
CA PRO A 164 -2.11 3.44 13.57
C PRO A 164 -3.24 3.90 14.50
N GLU A 165 -3.04 4.96 15.27
CA GLU A 165 -4.07 5.51 16.17
C GLU A 165 -5.21 6.16 15.37
N GLY A 166 -4.87 6.97 14.36
CA GLY A 166 -5.87 7.53 13.46
C GLY A 166 -6.60 6.45 12.67
N ALA A 167 -5.89 5.42 12.20
CA ALA A 167 -6.52 4.29 11.53
C ALA A 167 -7.52 3.55 12.44
N LYS A 168 -7.13 3.28 13.69
CA LYS A 168 -8.00 2.63 14.69
C LYS A 168 -9.27 3.43 14.92
N ALA A 169 -9.16 4.75 15.09
CA ALA A 169 -10.32 5.63 15.22
C ALA A 169 -11.24 5.58 13.98
N THR A 170 -10.66 5.57 12.78
CA THR A 170 -11.41 5.47 11.52
C THR A 170 -12.10 4.11 11.37
N PHE A 171 -11.45 2.99 11.71
CA PHE A 171 -12.08 1.67 11.72
C PHE A 171 -13.22 1.58 12.74
N GLN A 172 -13.05 2.14 13.94
CA GLN A 172 -14.12 2.22 14.93
C GLN A 172 -15.32 3.01 14.40
N LYS A 173 -15.08 4.12 13.68
CA LYS A 173 -16.14 4.90 13.02
C LYS A 173 -16.86 4.07 11.96
N LEU A 174 -16.15 3.30 11.13
CA LEU A 174 -16.75 2.39 10.15
C LEU A 174 -17.66 1.37 10.84
N ILE A 175 -17.18 0.70 11.88
CA ILE A 175 -17.94 -0.32 12.61
C ILE A 175 -19.21 0.28 13.25
N GLN A 176 -19.14 1.52 13.73
CA GLN A 176 -20.29 2.21 14.33
C GLN A 176 -21.34 2.64 13.31
N LEU A 177 -20.92 3.17 12.16
CA LEU A 177 -21.83 3.68 11.14
C LEU A 177 -22.38 2.59 10.22
N HIS A 178 -21.60 1.55 9.95
CA HIS A 178 -21.91 0.48 9.00
C HIS A 178 -21.67 -0.91 9.62
N PRO A 179 -22.36 -1.27 10.72
CA PRO A 179 -22.08 -2.52 11.44
C PRO A 179 -22.37 -3.79 10.65
N ASP A 180 -23.28 -3.71 9.67
CA ASP A 180 -23.73 -4.84 8.83
C ASP A 180 -22.99 -4.91 7.48
N ASP A 181 -22.06 -3.99 7.21
CA ASP A 181 -21.27 -3.99 5.98
C ASP A 181 -20.19 -5.08 6.02
N GLN A 182 -19.85 -5.63 4.85
CA GLN A 182 -18.83 -6.68 4.71
C GLN A 182 -17.46 -6.26 5.26
N LEU A 183 -17.13 -4.96 5.22
CA LEU A 183 -15.87 -4.38 5.72
C LEU A 183 -15.88 -4.17 7.24
N ALA A 184 -17.02 -4.35 7.92
CA ALA A 184 -17.09 -4.16 9.37
C ALA A 184 -16.32 -5.25 10.14
N ASN A 185 -16.41 -6.51 9.71
CA ASN A 185 -15.70 -7.62 10.35
C ASN A 185 -14.17 -7.54 10.22
N PRO A 186 -13.56 -7.35 9.03
CA PRO A 186 -12.12 -7.14 8.95
C PRO A 186 -11.69 -5.88 9.73
N SER A 187 -12.52 -4.83 9.76
CA SER A 187 -12.24 -3.64 10.58
C SER A 187 -12.18 -3.95 12.08
N LYS A 188 -13.03 -4.85 12.60
CA LYS A 188 -12.96 -5.30 14.01
C LYS A 188 -11.64 -6.03 14.29
N ASN A 189 -11.27 -6.98 13.43
CA ASN A 189 -10.01 -7.71 13.55
C ASN A 189 -8.80 -6.76 13.54
N MET A 190 -8.83 -5.74 12.67
CA MET A 190 -7.79 -4.71 12.64
C MET A 190 -7.75 -3.90 13.93
N VAL A 191 -8.90 -3.46 14.45
CA VAL A 191 -8.96 -2.71 15.73
C VAL A 191 -8.41 -3.54 16.88
N GLU A 192 -8.70 -4.85 16.94
CA GLU A 192 -8.16 -5.78 17.94
C GLU A 192 -6.63 -5.93 17.84
N THR A 193 -6.10 -5.98 16.61
CA THR A 193 -4.65 -6.07 16.37
C THR A 193 -3.90 -4.80 16.75
N LEU A 194 -4.59 -3.66 16.77
CA LEU A 194 -4.06 -2.34 17.14
C LEU A 194 -4.28 -1.99 18.63
N GLN A 195 -4.59 -2.96 19.48
CA GLN A 195 -4.70 -2.80 20.95
C GLN A 195 -3.36 -3.07 21.64
#